data_AF-A0A117S2Z7-F1
#
_entry.id   AF-A0A117S2Z7-F1
#
_cell.length_a   1.000
_cell.length_b   1.000
_cell.length_c   1.000
_cell.angle_alpha   90.00
_cell.angle_beta   90.00
_cell.angle_gamma   90.00
#
_symmetry.space_group_name_H-M   'P 1'
#
loop_
_entity.id
_entity.type
_entity.pdbx_description
1 polymer ?
#
loop_
_entity_poly.entity_id
_entity_poly.type
_entity_poly.pdbx_seq_one_letter_code
_entity_poly.pdbx_strand_id
1 'polypeptide(L)'
;MDLFTLARVVHVTALVGWIGGVWFVTFVVMPAIVRSEAPDRRLEAFHRIEAGFAPQARFWVLLAGASGFWMTWQADLWGRFAQVDMWWMHAMLGLWLVFFMMLFVAEPLVLHRRMARSPSPARDFQRMVLLHRLLSALALVTVLGAMAGAHGLI
;
A
#
# COMPACT_ATOMS: atom_id res chain seq x y z
N MET A 1 10.75 16.67 -23.08
CA MET A 1 10.28 16.51 -21.70
C MET A 1 11.43 15.96 -20.89
N ASP A 2 11.71 16.53 -19.73
CA ASP A 2 12.71 16.01 -18.80
C ASP A 2 12.26 14.62 -18.30
N LEU A 3 13.13 13.62 -18.42
CA LEU A 3 12.85 12.22 -18.05
C LEU A 3 12.54 12.11 -16.55
N PHE A 4 13.13 12.98 -15.74
CA PHE A 4 12.84 13.06 -14.31
C PHE A 4 11.40 13.50 -14.05
N THR A 5 10.94 14.52 -14.77
CA THR A 5 9.54 14.96 -14.73
C THR A 5 8.59 13.84 -15.14
N LEU A 6 8.90 13.08 -16.20
CA LEU A 6 8.09 11.94 -16.63
C LEU A 6 8.02 10.85 -15.55
N ALA A 7 9.15 10.50 -14.94
CA ALA A 7 9.19 9.52 -13.85
C ALA A 7 8.36 9.96 -12.64
N ARG A 8 8.38 11.25 -12.30
CA ARG A 8 7.53 11.82 -11.24
C ARG A 8 6.05 11.71 -11.58
N VAL A 9 5.66 12.01 -12.82
CA VAL A 9 4.27 11.83 -13.29
C VAL A 9 3.85 10.37 -13.12
N VAL A 10 4.66 9.43 -13.62
CA VAL A 10 4.42 7.99 -13.47
C VAL A 10 4.31 7.58 -12.00
N HIS A 11 5.19 8.09 -11.14
CA HIS A 11 5.20 7.80 -9.71
C HIS A 11 3.89 8.25 -9.05
N VAL A 12 3.48 9.51 -9.27
CA VAL A 12 2.25 10.06 -8.69
C VAL A 12 1.01 9.32 -9.23
N THR A 13 0.96 9.01 -10.53
CA THR A 13 -0.12 8.19 -11.10
C THR A 13 -0.19 6.81 -10.45
N ALA A 14 0.95 6.18 -10.20
CA ALA A 14 1.00 4.90 -9.50
C ALA A 14 0.49 5.00 -8.06
N LEU A 15 0.79 6.09 -7.34
CA LEU A 15 0.25 6.33 -6.01
C LEU A 15 -1.27 6.50 -6.02
N VAL A 16 -1.86 7.13 -7.04
CA VAL A 16 -3.32 7.23 -7.18
C VAL A 16 -3.96 5.84 -7.28
N GLY A 17 -3.44 4.97 -8.15
CA GLY A 17 -3.95 3.61 -8.31
C GLY A 17 -3.74 2.75 -7.07
N TRP A 18 -2.56 2.83 -6.45
CA TRP A 18 -2.22 2.04 -5.27
C TRP A 18 -2.89 2.55 -4.00
N ILE A 19 -2.60 3.77 -3.56
CA ILE A 19 -3.10 4.31 -2.28
C ILE A 19 -4.61 4.58 -2.36
N GLY A 20 -5.12 5.04 -3.51
CA GLY A 20 -6.56 5.15 -3.74
C GLY A 20 -7.27 3.81 -3.64
N GLY A 21 -6.69 2.75 -4.22
CA GLY A 21 -7.19 1.39 -4.08
C GLY A 21 -7.21 0.90 -2.62
N VAL A 22 -6.14 1.15 -1.86
CA VAL A 22 -6.08 0.83 -0.42
C VAL A 22 -7.20 1.53 0.34
N TRP A 23 -7.43 2.83 0.11
CA TRP A 23 -8.51 3.57 0.73
C TRP A 23 -9.89 3.02 0.38
N PHE A 24 -10.12 2.70 -0.89
CA PHE A 24 -11.37 2.10 -1.35
C PHE A 24 -11.62 0.74 -0.65
N VAL A 25 -10.60 -0.11 -0.56
CA VAL A 25 -10.71 -1.40 0.12
C VAL A 25 -11.02 -1.20 1.61
N THR A 26 -10.26 -0.34 2.30
CA THR A 26 -10.38 -0.10 3.75
C THR A 26 -11.73 0.51 4.14
N PHE A 27 -12.21 1.49 3.38
CA PHE A 27 -13.33 2.34 3.78
C PHE A 27 -14.64 2.06 3.02
N VAL A 28 -14.60 1.29 1.95
CA VAL A 28 -15.80 0.92 1.18
C VAL A 28 -16.01 -0.58 1.18
N VAL A 29 -15.03 -1.36 0.70
CA VAL A 29 -15.18 -2.83 0.54
C VAL A 29 -15.33 -3.53 1.88
N MET A 30 -14.41 -3.29 2.82
CA MET A 30 -14.44 -3.97 4.12
C MET A 30 -15.71 -3.62 4.93
N PRO A 31 -16.15 -2.34 5.03
CA PRO A 31 -17.42 -2.02 5.67
C PRO A 31 -18.64 -2.62 4.96
N ALA A 32 -18.62 -2.71 3.62
CA ALA A 32 -19.69 -3.38 2.88
C ALA A 32 -19.79 -4.86 3.29
N ILE A 33 -18.67 -5.59 3.33
CA ILE A 33 -18.60 -6.98 3.78
C ILE A 33 -19.09 -7.12 5.23
N VAL A 34 -18.73 -6.20 6.12
CA VAL A 34 -19.21 -6.23 7.52
C VAL A 34 -20.74 -6.15 7.60
N ARG A 35 -21.37 -5.34 6.73
CA ARG A 35 -22.81 -5.15 6.69
C ARG A 35 -23.56 -6.27 5.97
N SER A 36 -22.95 -6.91 4.98
CA SER A 36 -23.63 -7.89 4.12
C SER A 36 -23.38 -9.36 4.51
N GLU A 37 -22.30 -9.65 5.25
CA GLU A 37 -21.87 -11.04 5.51
C GLU A 37 -21.83 -11.37 7.01
N ALA A 38 -22.23 -12.62 7.33
CA ALA A 38 -22.07 -13.19 8.67
C ALA A 38 -20.57 -13.25 9.06
N PRO A 39 -20.21 -13.10 10.35
CA PRO A 39 -18.81 -12.93 10.78
C PRO A 39 -17.83 -14.01 10.28
N ASP A 40 -18.28 -15.26 10.19
CA ASP A 40 -17.54 -16.42 9.70
C ASP A 40 -17.32 -16.43 8.19
N ARG A 41 -18.16 -15.72 7.42
CA ARG A 41 -18.10 -15.64 5.95
C ARG A 41 -17.36 -14.42 5.41
N ARG A 42 -17.12 -13.39 6.23
CA ARG A 42 -16.48 -12.13 5.82
C ARG A 42 -15.11 -12.32 5.18
N LEU A 43 -14.32 -13.25 5.72
CA LEU A 43 -12.98 -13.53 5.22
C LEU A 43 -13.00 -14.14 3.82
N GLU A 44 -13.92 -15.09 3.60
CA GLU A 44 -14.16 -15.71 2.30
C GLU A 44 -14.67 -14.67 1.28
N ALA A 45 -15.60 -13.80 1.69
CA ALA A 45 -16.12 -12.73 0.86
C ALA A 45 -15.03 -11.74 0.41
N PHE A 46 -14.12 -11.37 1.33
CA PHE A 46 -12.98 -10.52 0.99
C PHE A 46 -12.08 -11.16 -0.06
N HIS A 47 -11.73 -12.44 0.10
CA HIS A 47 -10.89 -13.17 -0.85
C HIS A 47 -11.45 -13.20 -2.26
N ARG A 48 -12.78 -13.37 -2.41
CA ARG A 48 -13.41 -13.35 -3.73
C ARG A 48 -13.21 -12.00 -4.44
N ILE A 49 -13.24 -10.91 -3.70
CA ILE A 49 -13.00 -9.56 -4.23
C ILE A 49 -11.50 -9.33 -4.46
N GLU A 50 -10.66 -9.85 -3.57
CA GLU A 50 -9.20 -9.75 -3.64
C GLU A 50 -8.59 -10.34 -4.90
N ALA A 51 -9.11 -11.47 -5.37
CA ALA A 51 -8.67 -12.07 -6.62
C ALA A 51 -8.71 -11.10 -7.82
N GLY A 52 -9.66 -10.15 -7.82
CA GLY A 52 -9.78 -9.13 -8.87
C GLY A 52 -8.86 -7.91 -8.68
N PHE A 53 -8.60 -7.49 -7.44
CA PHE A 53 -7.82 -6.27 -7.19
C PHE A 53 -6.33 -6.53 -6.95
N ALA A 54 -5.93 -7.70 -6.46
CA ALA A 54 -4.52 -8.00 -6.13
C ALA A 54 -3.56 -7.82 -7.33
N PRO A 55 -3.89 -8.25 -8.57
CA PRO A 55 -3.03 -7.97 -9.73
C PRO A 55 -2.85 -6.47 -10.00
N GLN A 56 -3.91 -5.67 -9.82
CA GLN A 56 -3.83 -4.22 -9.99
C GLN A 56 -2.96 -3.57 -8.90
N ALA A 57 -3.15 -3.98 -7.63
CA ALA A 57 -2.35 -3.49 -6.52
C ALA A 57 -0.85 -3.79 -6.73
N ARG A 58 -0.52 -5.01 -7.17
CA ARG A 58 0.86 -5.40 -7.52
C ARG A 58 1.45 -4.52 -8.61
N PHE A 59 0.71 -4.30 -9.69
CA PHE A 59 1.16 -3.44 -10.79
C PHE A 59 1.48 -2.03 -10.30
N TRP A 60 0.58 -1.41 -9.53
CA TRP A 60 0.79 -0.04 -9.05
C TRP A 60 1.94 0.06 -8.02
N VAL A 61 2.09 -0.93 -7.13
CA VAL A 61 3.21 -0.97 -6.16
C VAL A 61 4.55 -1.10 -6.89
N LEU A 62 4.65 -1.95 -7.91
CA LEU A 62 5.87 -2.09 -8.70
C LEU A 62 6.18 -0.82 -9.48
N LEU A 63 5.16 -0.20 -10.09
CA LEU A 63 5.35 1.04 -10.84
C LEU A 63 5.80 2.19 -9.94
N ALA A 64 5.21 2.31 -8.74
CA ALA A 64 5.62 3.28 -7.73
C ALA A 64 7.08 3.02 -7.26
N GLY A 65 7.43 1.77 -6.99
CA GLY A 65 8.78 1.38 -6.61
C GLY A 65 9.80 1.70 -7.70
N ALA A 66 9.57 1.20 -8.92
CA ALA A 66 10.48 1.38 -10.06
C ALA A 66 10.72 2.87 -10.36
N SER A 67 9.67 3.68 -10.43
CA SER A 67 9.78 5.12 -10.66
C SER A 67 10.47 5.84 -9.49
N GLY A 68 10.16 5.47 -8.24
CA GLY A 68 10.77 6.05 -7.04
C GLY A 68 12.27 5.77 -6.95
N PHE A 69 12.66 4.50 -7.06
CA PHE A 69 14.08 4.09 -7.05
C PHE A 69 14.87 4.74 -8.19
N TRP A 70 14.29 4.79 -9.39
CA TRP A 70 14.94 5.44 -10.52
C TRP A 70 15.16 6.94 -10.26
N MET A 71 14.16 7.66 -9.72
CA MET A 71 14.33 9.08 -9.36
C MET A 71 15.38 9.28 -8.26
N THR A 72 15.39 8.43 -7.24
CA THR A 72 16.39 8.48 -6.15
C THR A 72 17.80 8.29 -6.69
N TRP A 73 18.00 7.33 -7.59
CA TRP A 73 19.29 7.10 -8.23
C TRP A 73 19.70 8.24 -9.17
N GLN A 74 18.79 8.67 -10.05
CA GLN A 74 19.07 9.69 -11.06
C GLN A 74 19.43 11.06 -10.47
N ALA A 75 18.84 11.42 -9.33
CA ALA A 75 19.10 12.68 -8.64
C ALA A 75 20.09 12.57 -7.47
N ASP A 76 20.80 11.44 -7.34
CA ASP A 76 21.77 11.15 -6.29
C ASP A 76 21.23 11.43 -4.86
N LEU A 77 19.99 10.99 -4.61
CA LEU A 77 19.27 11.29 -3.37
C LEU A 77 19.51 10.27 -2.27
N TRP A 78 20.33 9.23 -2.51
CA TRP A 78 20.58 8.17 -1.54
C TRP A 78 21.14 8.70 -0.22
N GLY A 79 21.99 9.73 -0.26
CA GLY A 79 22.54 10.38 0.92
C GLY A 79 21.48 10.98 1.86
N ARG A 80 20.28 11.33 1.34
CA ARG A 80 19.18 11.87 2.16
C ARG A 80 18.59 10.85 3.12
N PHE A 81 18.68 9.56 2.82
CA PHE A 81 18.27 8.50 3.74
C PHE A 81 19.23 8.35 4.93
N ALA A 82 20.36 9.05 4.99
CA ALA A 82 21.17 9.11 6.21
C ALA A 82 20.68 10.21 7.19
N GLN A 83 19.76 11.07 6.75
CA GLN A 83 19.32 12.25 7.47
C GLN A 83 17.94 12.00 8.11
N VAL A 84 17.77 12.41 9.36
CA VAL A 84 16.55 12.14 10.15
C VAL A 84 15.43 13.15 9.87
N ASP A 85 15.79 14.39 9.54
CA ASP A 85 14.89 15.44 9.03
C ASP A 85 14.16 14.99 7.76
N MET A 86 14.80 14.15 6.93
CA MET A 86 14.20 13.52 5.75
C MET A 86 13.29 12.32 6.08
N TRP A 87 12.67 12.28 7.28
CA TRP A 87 11.81 11.19 7.77
C TRP A 87 10.73 10.75 6.78
N TRP A 88 10.22 11.68 5.96
CA TRP A 88 9.19 11.39 4.95
C TRP A 88 9.72 10.50 3.82
N MET A 89 11.01 10.58 3.46
CA MET A 89 11.64 9.67 2.51
C MET A 89 11.72 8.25 3.09
N HIS A 90 12.06 8.13 4.37
CA HIS A 90 12.05 6.87 5.11
C HIS A 90 10.63 6.28 5.18
N ALA A 91 9.63 7.11 5.44
CA ALA A 91 8.24 6.70 5.47
C ALA A 91 7.76 6.19 4.10
N MET A 92 8.13 6.86 3.00
CA MET A 92 7.83 6.41 1.64
C MET A 92 8.40 5.03 1.36
N LEU A 93 9.70 4.84 1.61
CA LEU A 93 10.38 3.55 1.37
C LEU A 93 9.87 2.45 2.29
N GLY A 94 9.68 2.74 3.59
CA GLY A 94 9.19 1.79 4.57
C GLY A 94 7.76 1.33 4.28
N LEU A 95 6.87 2.26 3.95
CA LEU A 95 5.49 1.93 3.56
C LEU A 95 5.47 1.09 2.28
N TRP A 96 6.24 1.49 1.27
CA TRP A 96 6.38 0.72 0.04
C TRP A 96 6.87 -0.70 0.31
N LEU A 97 7.89 -0.86 1.17
CA LEU A 97 8.43 -2.16 1.53
C LEU A 97 7.39 -3.03 2.23
N VAL A 98 6.60 -2.48 3.16
CA VAL A 98 5.53 -3.22 3.84
C VAL A 98 4.50 -3.76 2.83
N PHE A 99 4.05 -2.93 1.89
CA PHE A 99 3.09 -3.36 0.86
C PHE A 99 3.70 -4.33 -0.15
N PHE A 100 4.96 -4.12 -0.54
CA PHE A 100 5.68 -5.06 -1.38
C PHE A 100 5.76 -6.44 -0.72
N MET A 101 6.19 -6.51 0.55
CA MET A 101 6.25 -7.76 1.29
C MET A 101 4.86 -8.39 1.46
N MET A 102 3.82 -7.58 1.69
CA MET A 102 2.45 -8.09 1.81
C MET A 102 1.95 -8.75 0.51
N LEU A 103 2.15 -8.11 -0.65
CA LEU A 103 1.59 -8.57 -1.95
C LEU A 103 2.44 -9.62 -2.67
N PHE A 104 3.76 -9.60 -2.46
CA PHE A 104 4.70 -10.46 -3.19
C PHE A 104 5.29 -11.57 -2.33
N VAL A 105 5.20 -11.48 -1.00
CA VAL A 105 5.69 -12.52 -0.08
C VAL A 105 4.54 -13.13 0.72
N ALA A 106 3.77 -12.32 1.45
CA ALA A 106 2.72 -12.84 2.33
C ALA A 106 1.52 -13.41 1.55
N GLU A 107 1.04 -12.71 0.52
CA GLU A 107 -0.10 -13.17 -0.30
C GLU A 107 0.12 -14.55 -0.95
N PRO A 108 1.22 -14.80 -1.71
CA PRO A 108 1.45 -16.10 -2.33
C PRO A 108 1.75 -17.23 -1.33
N LEU A 109 2.34 -16.93 -0.17
CA LEU A 109 2.75 -17.95 0.80
C LEU A 109 1.67 -18.29 1.84
N VAL A 110 0.78 -17.36 2.19
CA VAL A 110 -0.08 -17.48 3.38
C VAL A 110 -1.57 -17.44 3.06
N LEU A 111 -2.00 -16.57 2.14
CA LEU A 111 -3.43 -16.24 1.99
C LEU A 111 -4.25 -17.39 1.39
N HIS A 112 -3.74 -18.07 0.37
CA HIS A 112 -4.49 -19.12 -0.32
C HIS A 112 -4.65 -20.41 0.50
N ARG A 113 -3.66 -20.78 1.34
CA ARG A 113 -3.67 -22.05 2.09
C ARG A 113 -4.15 -21.94 3.53
N ARG A 114 -3.88 -20.82 4.21
CA ARG A 114 -4.12 -20.69 5.66
C ARG A 114 -5.54 -20.20 5.98
N MET A 115 -6.13 -19.37 5.14
CA MET A 115 -7.46 -18.78 5.40
C MET A 115 -8.61 -19.71 5.02
N ALA A 116 -8.41 -20.63 4.07
CA ALA A 116 -9.33 -21.74 3.82
C ALA A 116 -9.47 -22.71 5.01
N ARG A 117 -8.54 -22.65 5.99
CA ARG A 117 -8.51 -23.51 7.19
C ARG A 117 -8.44 -22.68 8.47
N SER A 118 -8.76 -21.39 8.44
CA SER A 118 -8.65 -20.57 9.65
C SER A 118 -9.63 -21.07 10.72
N PRO A 119 -9.16 -21.38 11.94
CA PRO A 119 -10.03 -21.77 13.05
C PRO A 119 -10.83 -20.58 13.60
N SER A 120 -10.52 -19.34 13.20
CA SER A 120 -11.25 -18.14 13.62
C SER A 120 -11.34 -17.07 12.52
N PRO A 121 -12.11 -17.31 11.43
CA PRO A 121 -12.16 -16.42 10.26
C PRO A 121 -12.61 -15.00 10.61
N ALA A 122 -13.56 -14.86 11.54
CA ALA A 122 -14.03 -13.57 12.02
C ALA A 122 -12.93 -12.73 12.67
N ARG A 123 -12.07 -13.35 13.49
CA ARG A 123 -10.96 -12.65 14.16
C ARG A 123 -9.88 -12.25 13.15
N ASP A 124 -9.59 -13.10 12.19
CA ASP A 124 -8.60 -12.80 11.15
C ASP A 124 -9.07 -11.65 10.24
N PHE A 125 -10.36 -11.64 9.88
CA PHE A 125 -10.96 -10.51 9.18
C PHE A 125 -10.82 -9.19 9.96
N GLN A 126 -11.09 -9.19 11.27
CA GLN A 126 -10.94 -7.98 12.09
C GLN A 126 -9.49 -7.49 12.16
N ARG A 127 -8.51 -8.40 12.27
CA ARG A 127 -7.08 -8.04 12.22
C ARG A 127 -6.71 -7.42 10.88
N MET A 128 -7.21 -7.98 9.78
CA MET A 128 -6.99 -7.46 8.44
C MET A 128 -7.58 -6.06 8.27
N VAL A 129 -8.79 -5.82 8.79
CA VAL A 129 -9.42 -4.48 8.81
C VAL A 129 -8.57 -3.49 9.61
N LEU A 130 -8.10 -3.87 10.80
CA LEU A 130 -7.26 -3.01 11.63
C LEU A 130 -5.95 -2.68 10.91
N LEU A 131 -5.27 -3.68 10.36
CA LEU A 131 -4.03 -3.49 9.60
C LEU A 131 -4.25 -2.52 8.43
N HIS A 132 -5.32 -2.70 7.66
CA HIS A 132 -5.65 -1.82 6.54
C HIS A 132 -5.92 -0.39 6.98
N ARG A 133 -6.63 -0.17 8.08
CA ARG A 133 -6.85 1.17 8.64
C ARG A 133 -5.55 1.85 9.08
N LEU A 134 -4.68 1.11 9.77
CA LEU A 134 -3.38 1.62 10.20
C LEU A 134 -2.50 1.98 8.99
N LEU A 135 -2.44 1.11 7.99
CA LEU A 135 -1.69 1.36 6.76
C LEU A 135 -2.29 2.52 5.95
N SER A 136 -3.62 2.66 5.89
CA SER A 136 -4.27 3.82 5.26
C SER A 136 -3.91 5.14 5.94
N ALA A 137 -3.89 5.16 7.28
CA ALA A 137 -3.49 6.33 8.05
C ALA A 137 -1.99 6.65 7.85
N LEU A 138 -1.13 5.63 7.91
CA LEU A 138 0.30 5.79 7.66
C LEU A 138 0.57 6.29 6.23
N ALA A 139 -0.17 5.76 5.24
CA ALA A 139 -0.11 6.23 3.86
C ALA A 139 -0.49 7.69 3.72
N LEU A 140 -1.56 8.13 4.40
CA LEU A 140 -1.96 9.53 4.41
C LEU A 140 -0.87 10.43 4.99
N VAL A 141 -0.33 10.08 6.17
CA VAL A 141 0.76 10.84 6.80
C VAL A 141 2.00 10.88 5.90
N THR A 142 2.32 9.75 5.26
CA THR A 142 3.47 9.65 4.33
C THR A 142 3.29 10.54 3.12
N VAL A 143 2.10 10.55 2.49
CA VAL A 143 1.81 11.41 1.33
C VAL A 143 1.85 12.89 1.73
N LEU A 144 1.24 13.26 2.86
CA LEU A 144 1.29 14.62 3.39
C LEU A 144 2.72 15.07 3.67
N GLY A 145 3.51 14.23 4.35
CA GLY A 145 4.91 14.49 4.65
C GLY A 145 5.77 14.61 3.40
N ALA A 146 5.59 13.72 2.42
CA ALA A 146 6.33 13.76 1.16
C ALA A 146 6.01 15.03 0.36
N MET A 147 4.75 15.46 0.31
CA MET A 147 4.38 16.71 -0.38
C MET A 147 4.90 17.94 0.37
N ALA A 148 4.75 17.97 1.70
CA ALA A 148 5.29 19.06 2.51
C ALA A 148 6.82 19.18 2.36
N GLY A 149 7.54 18.06 2.46
CA GLY A 149 9.00 18.03 2.32
C GLY A 149 9.48 18.35 0.90
N ALA A 150 8.80 17.85 -0.14
CA ALA A 150 9.15 18.16 -1.52
C ALA A 150 8.98 19.65 -1.88
N HIS A 151 8.13 20.37 -1.13
CA HIS A 151 7.89 21.80 -1.30
C HIS A 151 8.58 22.67 -0.22
N GLY A 152 9.44 22.08 0.62
CA GLY A 152 10.25 22.80 1.62
C GLY A 152 9.48 23.31 2.83
N LEU A 153 8.31 22.76 3.13
CA LEU A 153 7.52 23.11 4.31
C LEU A 153 8.05 22.45 5.60
N ILE A 154 8.64 21.26 5.47
CA ILE A 154 9.22 20.45 6.56
C ILE A 154 10.52 19.79 6.12
#